data_AF-A0A1F7L007-F1
#
_entry.id   AF-A0A1F7L007-F1
#
_cell.length_a   1.000
_cell.length_b   1.000
_cell.length_c   1.000
_cell.angle_alpha   90.00
_cell.angle_beta   90.00
_cell.angle_gamma   90.00
#
_symmetry.space_group_name_H-M   'P 1'
#
loop_
_entity.id
_entity.type
_entity.pdbx_description
1 polymer ?
#
loop_
_entity_poly.entity_id
_entity_poly.type
_entity_poly.pdbx_seq_one_letter_code
_entity_poly.pdbx_strand_id
1 'polypeptide(L)'
;MEHKTTDINDLVEYLASTAMRPLLDDEVWRAYGYKKRPKSGNILHKLFPDKFELEDFITKEVLTMGLIDVLNGVKKSKISSDEKLLIALGVLDQFISTTKHMFDPNSFVDNLLTAYDSYTKSDKAKIHEPVIVKSKDVLNKKNFAKFMVGTISLLGTSSHEGDYFLKSSVLKDTIDNTSIENKLKLSMPEEMYRKYGDMLSKKVLNI
;
A
#
# COMPACT_ATOMS: atom_id res chain seq x y z
N MET A 1 -21.79 -21.53 9.51
CA MET A 1 -21.72 -20.06 9.37
C MET A 1 -22.34 -19.73 8.03
N GLU A 2 -23.39 -18.92 7.99
CA GLU A 2 -23.94 -18.43 6.73
C GLU A 2 -22.88 -17.59 6.02
N HIS A 3 -22.58 -17.91 4.76
CA HIS A 3 -21.74 -17.05 3.92
C HIS A 3 -22.50 -15.74 3.73
N LYS A 4 -22.00 -14.66 4.33
CA LYS A 4 -22.55 -13.33 4.11
C LYS A 4 -22.13 -12.89 2.71
N THR A 5 -23.06 -12.92 1.77
CA THR A 5 -22.88 -12.28 0.47
C THR A 5 -22.47 -10.83 0.70
N THR A 6 -21.34 -10.43 0.13
CA THR A 6 -20.83 -9.05 0.22
C THR A 6 -20.66 -8.53 -1.20
N ASP A 7 -21.15 -7.32 -1.44
CA ASP A 7 -20.95 -6.66 -2.72
C ASP A 7 -19.45 -6.49 -2.99
N ILE A 8 -19.00 -6.75 -4.23
CA ILE A 8 -17.58 -6.66 -4.57
C ILE A 8 -17.01 -5.25 -4.33
N ASN A 9 -17.82 -4.21 -4.50
CA ASN A 9 -17.41 -2.82 -4.26
C ASN A 9 -17.17 -2.57 -2.77
N ASP A 10 -18.01 -3.13 -1.90
CA ASP A 10 -17.83 -3.03 -0.44
C ASP A 10 -16.55 -3.74 0.00
N LEU A 11 -16.27 -4.93 -0.58
CA LEU A 11 -15.03 -5.65 -0.32
C LEU A 11 -13.81 -4.83 -0.77
N VAL A 12 -13.85 -4.26 -1.98
CA VAL A 12 -12.77 -3.42 -2.52
C VAL A 12 -12.56 -2.18 -1.66
N GLU A 13 -13.63 -1.49 -1.24
CA GLU A 13 -13.54 -0.32 -0.37
C GLU A 13 -12.97 -0.69 0.99
N TYR A 14 -13.40 -1.81 1.57
CA TYR A 14 -12.85 -2.34 2.82
C TYR A 14 -11.35 -2.62 2.72
N LEU A 15 -10.92 -3.31 1.66
CA LEU A 15 -9.51 -3.65 1.44
C LEU A 15 -8.66 -2.40 1.22
N ALA A 16 -9.11 -1.46 0.38
CA ALA A 16 -8.40 -0.21 0.13
C ALA A 16 -8.29 0.64 1.40
N SER A 17 -9.37 0.77 2.17
CA SER A 17 -9.38 1.49 3.45
C SER A 17 -8.45 0.83 4.47
N THR A 18 -8.41 -0.50 4.48
CA THR A 18 -7.51 -1.27 5.35
C THR A 18 -6.04 -1.04 5.00
N ALA A 19 -5.69 -1.00 3.70
CA ALA A 19 -4.35 -0.65 3.24
C ALA A 19 -3.90 0.76 3.68
N MET A 20 -4.82 1.72 3.76
CA MET A 20 -4.51 3.10 4.14
C MET A 20 -4.47 3.33 5.66
N ARG A 21 -5.06 2.43 6.45
CA ARG A 21 -5.19 2.55 7.90
C ARG A 21 -3.88 2.84 8.63
N PRO A 22 -2.71 2.25 8.28
CA PRO A 22 -1.46 2.53 8.98
C PRO A 22 -1.08 4.02 9.02
N LEU A 23 -1.47 4.83 8.02
CA LEU A 23 -1.23 6.29 8.05
C LEU A 23 -1.98 7.01 9.17
N LEU A 24 -3.07 6.43 9.66
CA LEU A 24 -3.92 7.03 10.69
C LEU A 24 -3.38 6.74 12.10
N ASP A 25 -2.38 5.87 12.22
CA ASP A 25 -1.81 5.46 13.51
C ASP A 25 -0.70 6.43 13.96
N ASP A 26 -0.90 7.06 15.11
CA ASP A 26 0.08 7.97 15.70
C ASP A 26 1.41 7.26 16.04
N GLU A 27 1.42 5.95 16.30
CA GLU A 27 2.65 5.20 16.58
C GLU A 27 3.56 5.11 15.34
N VAL A 28 2.97 4.98 14.14
CA VAL A 28 3.72 5.03 12.87
C VAL A 28 4.45 6.37 12.75
N TRP A 29 3.77 7.48 13.05
CA TRP A 29 4.38 8.82 12.99
C TRP A 29 5.42 9.06 14.09
N ARG A 30 5.20 8.51 15.28
CA ARG A 30 6.16 8.60 16.39
C ARG A 30 7.47 7.90 16.09
N ALA A 31 7.44 6.78 15.35
CA ALA A 31 8.65 6.13 14.88
C ALA A 31 9.58 7.07 14.10
N TYR A 32 9.01 8.01 13.32
CA TYR A 32 9.75 9.00 12.55
C TYR A 32 10.06 10.31 13.31
N GLY A 33 9.82 10.34 14.63
CA GLY A 33 10.13 11.48 15.51
C GLY A 33 9.08 12.59 15.51
N TYR A 34 7.86 12.31 15.05
CA TYR A 34 6.72 13.21 15.24
C TYR A 34 6.05 12.95 16.60
N LYS A 35 5.35 13.94 17.16
CA LYS A 35 4.56 13.73 18.40
C LYS A 35 3.26 12.95 18.13
N LYS A 36 2.67 13.19 16.96
CA LYS A 36 1.42 12.63 16.44
C LYS A 36 1.38 12.83 14.92
N ARG A 37 0.40 12.24 14.25
CA ARG A 37 0.15 12.47 12.83
C ARG A 37 0.10 13.98 12.50
N PRO A 38 0.90 14.44 11.54
CA PRO A 38 0.82 15.82 11.04
C PRO A 38 -0.59 16.17 10.54
N LYS A 39 -0.98 17.42 10.75
CA LYS A 39 -2.26 17.96 10.28
C LYS A 39 -1.98 19.15 9.37
N SER A 40 -1.29 18.90 8.27
CA SER A 40 -1.02 19.90 7.24
C SER A 40 -2.03 19.75 6.11
N GLY A 41 -2.61 20.87 5.67
CA GLY A 41 -3.48 20.88 4.49
C GLY A 41 -2.65 20.87 3.21
N ASN A 42 -3.18 20.28 2.13
CA ASN A 42 -2.50 20.14 0.83
C ASN A 42 -1.92 21.48 0.29
N ILE A 43 -2.56 22.61 0.60
CA ILE A 43 -2.05 23.95 0.24
C ILE A 43 -0.65 24.22 0.83
N LEU A 44 -0.40 23.82 2.07
CA LEU A 44 0.89 24.04 2.73
C LEU A 44 2.00 23.18 2.10
N HIS A 45 1.68 21.95 1.70
CA HIS A 45 2.62 21.07 1.00
C HIS A 45 3.04 21.68 -0.34
N LYS A 46 2.10 22.29 -1.07
CA LYS A 46 2.39 22.97 -2.34
C LYS A 46 3.22 24.24 -2.16
N LEU A 47 2.99 25.00 -1.09
CA LEU A 47 3.70 26.25 -0.84
C LEU A 47 5.09 26.06 -0.25
N PHE A 48 5.31 24.98 0.51
CA PHE A 48 6.56 24.73 1.22
C PHE A 48 7.03 23.27 1.07
N PRO A 49 7.26 22.79 -0.16
CA PRO A 49 7.55 21.38 -0.42
C PRO A 49 8.73 20.84 0.41
N ASP A 50 9.83 21.62 0.51
CA ASP A 50 11.02 21.22 1.29
C ASP A 50 10.75 21.01 2.78
N LYS A 51 9.73 21.68 3.33
CA LYS A 51 9.35 21.57 4.74
C LYS A 51 8.59 20.26 5.01
N PHE A 52 7.87 19.75 4.02
CA PHE A 52 7.00 18.59 4.12
C PHE A 52 7.57 17.35 3.42
N GLU A 53 8.73 17.45 2.78
CA GLU A 53 9.44 16.37 2.09
C GLU A 53 9.43 15.03 2.86
N LEU A 54 9.79 15.05 4.15
CA LEU A 54 9.79 13.83 4.98
C LEU A 54 8.37 13.27 5.19
N GLU A 55 7.39 14.13 5.42
CA GLU A 55 5.99 13.74 5.62
C GLU A 55 5.40 13.12 4.35
N ASP A 56 5.66 13.75 3.20
CA ASP A 56 5.21 13.26 1.90
C ASP A 56 5.85 11.91 1.56
N PHE A 57 7.15 11.76 1.86
CA PHE A 57 7.87 10.51 1.64
C PHE A 57 7.36 9.38 2.54
N ILE A 58 7.20 9.63 3.85
CA ILE A 58 6.60 8.65 4.78
C ILE A 58 5.21 8.26 4.30
N THR A 59 4.40 9.25 3.91
CA THR A 59 3.03 9.01 3.46
C THR A 59 3.00 8.08 2.25
N LYS A 60 3.82 8.37 1.23
CA LYS A 60 3.91 7.56 0.02
C LYS A 60 4.35 6.12 0.31
N GLU A 61 5.38 5.94 1.13
CA GLU A 61 5.92 4.62 1.41
C GLU A 61 5.00 3.80 2.33
N VAL A 62 4.39 4.39 3.36
CA VAL A 62 3.43 3.69 4.23
C VAL A 62 2.20 3.24 3.45
N LEU A 63 1.67 4.09 2.56
CA LEU A 63 0.59 3.71 1.66
C LEU A 63 0.99 2.56 0.72
N THR A 64 2.18 2.66 0.15
CA THR A 64 2.72 1.62 -0.75
C THR A 64 2.82 0.29 -0.03
N MET A 65 3.42 0.27 1.17
CA MET A 65 3.57 -0.92 2.01
C MET A 65 2.21 -1.54 2.39
N GLY A 66 1.24 -0.75 2.83
CA GLY A 66 -0.10 -1.25 3.16
C GLY A 66 -0.83 -1.84 1.95
N LEU A 67 -0.65 -1.25 0.75
CA LEU A 67 -1.19 -1.80 -0.49
C LEU A 67 -0.53 -3.11 -0.89
N ILE A 68 0.80 -3.25 -0.70
CA ILE A 68 1.52 -4.52 -0.90
C ILE A 68 0.93 -5.63 -0.03
N ASP A 69 0.65 -5.35 1.24
CA ASP A 69 0.08 -6.35 2.15
C ASP A 69 -1.31 -6.82 1.69
N VAL A 70 -2.16 -5.89 1.23
CA VAL A 70 -3.48 -6.21 0.66
C VAL A 70 -3.37 -7.03 -0.62
N LEU A 71 -2.50 -6.63 -1.54
CA LEU A 71 -2.26 -7.38 -2.78
C LEU A 71 -1.74 -8.80 -2.49
N ASN A 72 -0.91 -8.97 -1.45
CA ASN A 72 -0.50 -10.30 -1.00
C ASN A 72 -1.66 -11.11 -0.40
N GLY A 73 -2.59 -10.47 0.31
CA GLY A 73 -3.83 -11.11 0.76
C GLY A 73 -4.67 -11.63 -0.41
N VAL A 74 -4.88 -10.79 -1.43
CA VAL A 74 -5.58 -11.17 -2.68
C VAL A 74 -4.84 -12.30 -3.41
N LYS A 75 -3.52 -12.21 -3.54
CA LYS A 75 -2.71 -13.26 -4.19
C LYS A 75 -2.88 -14.62 -3.52
N LYS A 76 -2.88 -14.65 -2.18
CA LYS A 76 -2.94 -15.87 -1.36
C LYS A 76 -4.34 -16.46 -1.20
N SER A 77 -5.41 -15.75 -1.62
CA SER A 77 -6.79 -16.23 -1.51
C SER A 77 -7.04 -17.43 -2.44
N LYS A 78 -8.16 -18.12 -2.21
CA LYS A 78 -8.59 -19.32 -2.93
C LYS A 78 -9.59 -19.03 -4.06
N ILE A 79 -9.99 -17.77 -4.22
CA ILE A 79 -10.85 -17.33 -5.33
C ILE A 79 -10.15 -17.55 -6.68
N SER A 80 -10.91 -17.50 -7.77
CA SER A 80 -10.37 -17.70 -9.12
C SER A 80 -9.34 -16.63 -9.53
N SER A 81 -8.48 -16.94 -10.49
CA SER A 81 -7.50 -15.98 -11.02
C SER A 81 -8.16 -14.69 -11.54
N ASP A 82 -9.31 -14.82 -12.22
CA ASP A 82 -10.06 -13.68 -12.73
C ASP A 82 -10.59 -12.80 -11.60
N GLU A 83 -11.11 -13.40 -10.53
CA GLU A 83 -11.57 -12.66 -9.34
C GLU A 83 -10.41 -12.00 -8.60
N LYS A 84 -9.24 -12.66 -8.51
CA LYS A 84 -8.04 -12.04 -7.93
C LYS A 84 -7.62 -10.80 -8.71
N LEU A 85 -7.59 -10.90 -10.04
CA LEU A 85 -7.26 -9.77 -10.89
C LEU A 85 -8.27 -8.64 -10.74
N LEU A 86 -9.56 -8.99 -10.73
CA LEU A 86 -10.66 -8.04 -10.59
C LEU A 86 -10.57 -7.28 -9.25
N ILE A 87 -10.40 -7.99 -8.13
CA ILE A 87 -10.26 -7.36 -6.81
C ILE A 87 -8.97 -6.53 -6.72
N ALA A 88 -7.84 -7.05 -7.19
CA ALA A 88 -6.57 -6.32 -7.16
C ALA A 88 -6.67 -5.00 -7.94
N LEU A 89 -7.33 -5.02 -9.10
CA LEU A 89 -7.61 -3.83 -9.90
C LEU A 89 -8.57 -2.87 -9.21
N GLY A 90 -9.65 -3.37 -8.62
CA GLY A 90 -10.58 -2.54 -7.85
C GLY A 90 -9.90 -1.82 -6.69
N VAL A 91 -9.08 -2.55 -5.92
CA VAL A 91 -8.32 -1.97 -4.82
C VAL A 91 -7.37 -0.90 -5.34
N LEU A 92 -6.64 -1.16 -6.42
CA LEU A 92 -5.72 -0.19 -7.01
C LEU A 92 -6.47 1.06 -7.52
N ASP A 93 -7.61 0.89 -8.19
CA ASP A 93 -8.45 1.99 -8.68
C ASP A 93 -8.94 2.87 -7.53
N GLN A 94 -9.50 2.26 -6.48
CA GLN A 94 -9.95 2.98 -5.30
C GLN A 94 -8.81 3.74 -4.63
N PHE A 95 -7.62 3.13 -4.58
CA PHE A 95 -6.43 3.74 -4.01
C PHE A 95 -5.97 4.97 -4.81
N ILE A 96 -5.87 4.83 -6.13
CA ILE A 96 -5.51 5.93 -7.05
C ILE A 96 -6.55 7.04 -6.96
N SER A 97 -7.83 6.71 -7.02
CA SER A 97 -8.92 7.69 -6.97
C SER A 97 -8.88 8.54 -5.70
N THR A 98 -8.57 7.90 -4.57
CA THR A 98 -8.45 8.56 -3.26
C THR A 98 -7.19 9.41 -3.16
N THR A 99 -6.06 8.93 -3.66
CA THR A 99 -4.73 9.55 -3.46
C THR A 99 -4.27 10.46 -4.60
N LYS A 100 -5.02 10.57 -5.71
CA LYS A 100 -4.69 11.37 -6.90
C LYS A 100 -4.37 12.86 -6.65
N HIS A 101 -4.83 13.40 -5.53
CA HIS A 101 -4.59 14.80 -5.13
C HIS A 101 -3.28 15.00 -4.37
N MET A 102 -2.64 13.89 -3.97
CA MET A 102 -1.37 13.83 -3.25
C MET A 102 -0.23 13.36 -4.16
N PHE A 103 -0.49 12.36 -5.01
CA PHE A 103 0.51 11.75 -5.88
C PHE A 103 0.00 11.61 -7.31
N ASP A 104 0.91 11.73 -8.27
CA ASP A 104 0.62 11.33 -9.64
C ASP A 104 0.36 9.81 -9.70
N PRO A 105 -0.75 9.36 -10.34
CA PRO A 105 -1.11 7.94 -10.40
C PRO A 105 -0.04 7.05 -11.03
N ASN A 106 0.59 7.48 -12.13
CA ASN A 106 1.61 6.66 -12.80
C ASN A 106 2.84 6.53 -11.91
N SER A 107 3.32 7.65 -11.35
CA SER A 107 4.44 7.66 -10.40
C SER A 107 4.16 6.78 -9.18
N PHE A 108 2.92 6.75 -8.68
CA PHE A 108 2.54 5.89 -7.57
C PHE A 108 2.57 4.41 -7.96
N VAL A 109 2.00 4.03 -9.12
CA VAL A 109 2.01 2.63 -9.57
C VAL A 109 3.42 2.13 -9.85
N ASP A 110 4.28 2.95 -10.46
CA ASP A 110 5.68 2.59 -10.69
C ASP A 110 6.43 2.39 -9.36
N ASN A 111 6.14 3.25 -8.37
CA ASN A 111 6.65 3.11 -7.00
C ASN A 111 6.21 1.80 -6.36
N LEU A 112 4.92 1.48 -6.49
CA LEU A 112 4.31 0.26 -5.96
C LEU A 112 4.98 -0.98 -6.53
N LEU A 113 5.17 -1.06 -7.83
CA LEU A 113 5.75 -2.24 -8.46
C LEU A 113 7.24 -2.40 -8.16
N THR A 114 7.98 -1.30 -8.09
CA THR A 114 9.39 -1.32 -7.67
C THR A 114 9.53 -1.79 -6.22
N ALA A 115 8.66 -1.29 -5.34
CA ALA A 115 8.62 -1.70 -3.95
C ALA A 115 8.16 -3.16 -3.79
N TYR A 116 7.19 -3.61 -4.59
CA TYR A 116 6.71 -4.99 -4.59
C TYR A 116 7.80 -5.97 -5.05
N ASP A 117 8.51 -5.66 -6.14
CA ASP A 117 9.64 -6.47 -6.61
C ASP A 117 10.73 -6.58 -5.53
N SER A 118 11.10 -5.46 -4.92
CA SER A 118 12.06 -5.42 -3.81
C SER A 118 11.58 -6.25 -2.62
N TYR A 119 10.30 -6.11 -2.23
CA TYR A 119 9.68 -6.88 -1.17
C TYR A 119 9.79 -8.39 -1.43
N THR A 120 9.45 -8.85 -2.65
CA THR A 120 9.47 -10.29 -2.97
C THR A 120 10.88 -10.92 -2.94
N LYS A 121 11.92 -10.11 -3.12
CA LYS A 121 13.32 -10.53 -3.11
C LYS A 121 14.00 -10.38 -1.75
N SER A 122 13.35 -9.70 -0.80
CA SER A 122 13.95 -9.35 0.48
C SER A 122 13.84 -10.49 1.48
N ASP A 123 14.87 -10.63 2.32
CA ASP A 123 14.75 -11.39 3.56
C ASP A 123 13.76 -10.68 4.49
N LYS A 124 12.78 -11.41 5.04
CA LYS A 124 11.78 -10.87 5.96
C LYS A 124 12.40 -10.20 7.18
N ALA A 125 13.53 -10.73 7.68
CA ALA A 125 14.26 -10.12 8.80
C ALA A 125 14.85 -8.73 8.45
N LYS A 126 14.92 -8.40 7.16
CA LYS A 126 15.56 -7.21 6.59
C LYS A 126 14.65 -6.44 5.65
N ILE A 127 13.33 -6.61 5.78
CA ILE A 127 12.32 -5.99 4.91
C ILE A 127 12.39 -4.45 4.89
N HIS A 128 12.99 -3.84 5.91
CA HIS A 128 13.26 -2.40 6.01
C HIS A 128 14.40 -1.92 5.10
N GLU A 129 15.40 -2.74 4.80
CA GLU A 129 16.59 -2.37 4.03
C GLU A 129 16.26 -1.74 2.67
N PRO A 130 15.45 -2.36 1.79
CA PRO A 130 15.15 -1.77 0.48
C PRO A 130 14.39 -0.44 0.58
N VAL A 131 13.50 -0.30 1.58
CA VAL A 131 12.73 0.93 1.82
C VAL A 131 13.67 2.08 2.21
N ILE A 132 14.66 1.80 3.06
CA ILE A 132 15.65 2.79 3.49
C ILE A 132 16.56 3.18 2.33
N VAL A 133 17.09 2.21 1.57
CA VAL A 133 18.00 2.48 0.44
C VAL A 133 17.37 3.44 -0.56
N LYS A 134 16.09 3.25 -0.88
CA LYS A 134 15.33 4.11 -1.78
C LYS A 134 15.22 5.57 -1.33
N SER A 135 15.27 5.83 -0.03
CA SER A 135 15.17 7.19 0.52
C SER A 135 16.48 7.99 0.48
N LYS A 136 17.62 7.31 0.28
CA LYS A 136 18.96 7.89 0.44
C LYS A 136 19.25 9.08 -0.48
N ASP A 137 18.82 8.98 -1.73
CA ASP A 137 19.08 10.00 -2.75
C ASP A 137 17.89 10.93 -2.96
N VAL A 138 16.80 10.74 -2.20
CA VAL A 138 15.58 11.57 -2.26
C VAL A 138 15.54 12.56 -1.11
N LEU A 139 15.85 12.11 0.12
CA LEU A 139 15.75 12.93 1.32
C LEU A 139 17.07 13.63 1.63
N ASN A 140 17.00 14.87 2.13
CA ASN A 140 18.19 15.49 2.72
C ASN A 140 18.72 14.69 3.92
N LYS A 141 20.00 14.89 4.30
CA LYS A 141 20.68 14.10 5.36
C LYS A 141 19.89 13.99 6.67
N LYS A 142 19.24 15.07 7.11
CA LYS A 142 18.48 15.10 8.36
C LYS A 142 17.19 14.29 8.24
N ASN A 143 16.46 14.45 7.14
CA ASN A 143 15.23 13.71 6.87
C ASN A 143 15.52 12.23 6.63
N PHE A 144 16.58 11.91 5.89
CA PHE A 144 17.05 10.54 5.68
C PHE A 144 17.34 9.83 7.01
N ALA A 145 18.07 10.48 7.93
CA ALA A 145 18.38 9.88 9.23
C ALA A 145 17.10 9.57 10.05
N LYS A 146 16.12 10.49 10.05
CA LYS A 146 14.83 10.26 10.71
C LYS A 146 14.04 9.13 10.05
N PHE A 147 14.01 9.10 8.72
CA PHE A 147 13.34 8.06 7.97
C PHE A 147 13.95 6.69 8.28
N MET A 148 15.27 6.55 8.15
CA MET A 148 16.00 5.33 8.45
C MET A 148 15.70 4.81 9.86
N VAL A 149 15.81 5.66 10.89
CA VAL A 149 15.55 5.27 12.29
C VAL A 149 14.09 4.81 12.46
N GLY A 150 13.13 5.55 11.89
CA GLY A 150 11.72 5.18 12.00
C GLY A 150 11.37 3.89 11.27
N THR A 151 11.90 3.69 10.07
CA THR A 151 11.68 2.45 9.30
C THR A 151 12.29 1.24 10.00
N ILE A 152 13.51 1.35 10.56
CA ILE A 152 14.11 0.28 11.39
C ILE A 152 13.26 0.02 12.62
N SER A 153 12.78 1.06 13.30
CA SER A 153 11.92 0.89 14.48
C SER A 153 10.60 0.17 14.17
N LEU A 154 10.03 0.38 12.98
CA LEU A 154 8.76 -0.22 12.58
C LEU A 154 8.92 -1.66 12.05
N LEU A 155 10.01 -1.92 11.34
CA LEU A 155 10.14 -3.11 10.48
C LEU A 155 11.42 -3.93 10.76
N GLY A 156 12.31 -3.46 11.63
CA GLY A 156 13.62 -4.05 11.91
C GLY A 156 13.64 -5.03 13.08
N THR A 157 12.50 -5.58 13.49
CA THR A 157 12.46 -6.53 14.60
C THR A 157 12.84 -7.93 14.12
N SER A 158 13.63 -8.66 14.92
CA SER A 158 14.05 -10.04 14.63
C SER A 158 12.89 -11.06 14.60
N SER A 159 11.68 -10.63 15.00
CA SER A 159 10.46 -11.42 15.07
C SER A 159 9.38 -10.93 14.10
N HIS A 160 9.75 -10.22 13.03
CA HIS A 160 8.79 -9.76 12.03
C HIS A 160 8.25 -10.97 11.24
N GLU A 161 7.19 -11.60 11.76
CA GLU A 161 6.53 -12.75 11.14
C GLU A 161 5.46 -12.36 10.10
N GLY A 162 5.24 -11.06 9.91
CA GLY A 162 4.20 -10.49 9.04
C GLY A 162 4.69 -10.06 7.65
N ASP A 163 3.81 -9.35 6.95
CA ASP A 163 4.19 -8.49 5.82
C ASP A 163 4.69 -7.15 6.38
N TYR A 164 4.29 -5.98 5.86
CA TYR A 164 4.72 -4.71 6.45
C TYR A 164 3.95 -4.35 7.72
N PHE A 165 2.65 -4.08 7.59
CA PHE A 165 1.78 -3.59 8.67
C PHE A 165 0.57 -4.50 8.90
N LEU A 166 0.07 -5.12 7.83
CA LEU A 166 -1.12 -5.95 7.84
C LEU A 166 -0.74 -7.41 7.69
N LYS A 167 -1.55 -8.30 8.28
CA LYS A 167 -1.39 -9.74 8.09
C LYS A 167 -2.13 -10.16 6.83
N SER A 168 -1.41 -10.44 5.74
CA SER A 168 -2.02 -10.95 4.51
C SER A 168 -2.81 -12.25 4.70
N SER A 169 -2.51 -13.06 5.72
CA SER A 169 -3.32 -14.24 6.08
C SER A 169 -4.73 -13.87 6.55
N VAL A 170 -4.86 -12.82 7.35
CA VAL A 170 -6.18 -12.32 7.80
C VAL A 170 -6.95 -11.76 6.62
N LEU A 171 -6.29 -10.97 5.76
CA LEU A 171 -6.89 -10.40 4.55
C LEU A 171 -7.35 -11.50 3.58
N LYS A 172 -6.50 -12.51 3.37
CA LYS A 172 -6.82 -13.71 2.61
C LYS A 172 -8.07 -14.39 3.16
N ASP A 173 -8.12 -14.63 4.47
CA ASP A 173 -9.26 -15.31 5.09
C ASP A 173 -10.54 -14.47 5.02
N THR A 174 -10.44 -13.14 5.09
CA THR A 174 -11.58 -12.25 4.81
C THR A 174 -12.10 -12.45 3.38
N ILE A 175 -11.21 -12.43 2.40
CA ILE A 175 -11.58 -12.61 0.98
C ILE A 175 -12.19 -14.00 0.73
N ASP A 176 -11.58 -15.06 1.26
CA ASP A 176 -12.04 -16.44 1.09
C ASP A 176 -13.44 -16.69 1.67
N ASN A 177 -13.81 -15.93 2.71
CA ASN A 177 -15.11 -16.09 3.39
C ASN A 177 -16.20 -15.19 2.78
N THR A 178 -15.88 -14.37 1.80
CA THR A 178 -16.82 -13.49 1.12
C THR A 178 -17.35 -14.14 -0.15
N SER A 179 -18.68 -14.22 -0.27
CA SER A 179 -19.32 -14.52 -1.56
C SER A 179 -19.47 -13.22 -2.34
N ILE A 180 -18.94 -13.19 -3.55
CA ILE A 180 -18.85 -12.00 -4.41
C ILE A 180 -20.09 -11.92 -5.30
N GLU A 181 -20.81 -10.81 -5.23
CA GLU A 181 -21.90 -10.48 -6.13
C GLU A 181 -21.66 -9.12 -6.82
N ASN A 182 -22.39 -8.89 -7.92
CA ASN A 182 -22.41 -7.67 -8.73
C ASN A 182 -21.14 -7.39 -9.55
N LYS A 183 -21.28 -6.42 -10.46
CA LYS A 183 -20.18 -5.93 -11.30
C LYS A 183 -19.37 -4.90 -10.52
N LEU A 184 -18.05 -5.06 -10.53
CA LEU A 184 -17.13 -4.06 -9.99
C LEU A 184 -17.29 -2.72 -10.71
N LYS A 185 -17.41 -1.64 -9.94
CA LYS A 185 -17.39 -0.27 -10.44
C LYS A 185 -15.95 0.21 -10.44
N LEU A 186 -15.46 0.56 -11.63
CA LEU A 186 -14.13 1.15 -11.81
C LEU A 186 -14.29 2.59 -12.27
N SER A 187 -13.47 3.47 -11.70
CA SER A 187 -13.39 4.88 -12.04
C SER A 187 -12.30 5.15 -13.10
N MET A 188 -11.27 4.30 -13.17
CA MET A 188 -10.19 4.46 -14.14
C MET A 188 -10.64 4.26 -15.60
N PRO A 189 -10.05 5.01 -16.56
CA PRO A 189 -10.27 4.78 -17.98
C PRO A 189 -9.80 3.39 -18.43
N GLU A 190 -10.42 2.86 -19.50
CA GLU A 190 -10.13 1.52 -20.02
C GLU A 190 -8.65 1.30 -20.38
N GLU A 191 -7.97 2.32 -20.90
CA GLU A 191 -6.55 2.25 -21.24
C GLU A 191 -5.68 2.00 -19.98
N MET A 192 -5.99 2.67 -18.87
CA MET A 192 -5.29 2.48 -17.60
C MET A 192 -5.61 1.11 -17.00
N TYR A 193 -6.85 0.64 -17.15
CA TYR A 193 -7.24 -0.72 -16.75
C TYR A 193 -6.38 -1.78 -17.45
N ARG A 194 -6.18 -1.68 -18.76
CA ARG A 194 -5.36 -2.64 -19.51
C ARG A 194 -3.91 -2.59 -19.05
N LYS A 195 -3.34 -1.38 -18.94
CA LYS A 195 -1.96 -1.17 -18.50
C LYS A 195 -1.72 -1.77 -17.11
N TYR A 196 -2.54 -1.40 -16.13
CA TYR A 196 -2.35 -1.85 -14.75
C TYR A 196 -2.77 -3.30 -14.53
N GLY A 197 -3.77 -3.79 -15.27
CA GLY A 197 -4.19 -5.19 -15.24
C GLY A 197 -3.07 -6.11 -15.67
N ASP A 198 -2.44 -5.82 -16.81
CA ASP A 198 -1.27 -6.56 -17.29
C ASP A 198 -0.12 -6.56 -16.28
N MET A 199 0.14 -5.40 -15.66
CA MET A 199 1.21 -5.26 -14.67
C MET A 199 0.92 -6.06 -13.40
N LEU A 200 -0.30 -6.00 -12.86
CA LEU A 200 -0.72 -6.76 -11.68
C LEU A 200 -0.71 -8.26 -11.96
N SER A 201 -1.25 -8.71 -13.11
CA SER A 201 -1.26 -10.11 -13.52
C SER A 201 0.16 -10.68 -13.52
N LYS A 202 1.09 -10.00 -14.20
CA LYS A 202 2.46 -10.50 -14.43
C LYS A 202 3.39 -10.34 -13.24
N LYS A 203 3.33 -9.21 -12.52
CA LYS A 203 4.32 -8.86 -11.49
C LYS A 203 3.87 -9.15 -10.06
N VAL A 204 2.56 -9.21 -9.83
CA VAL A 204 1.99 -9.39 -8.49
C VAL A 204 1.34 -10.76 -8.38
N LEU A 205 0.33 -11.04 -9.21
CA LEU A 205 -0.51 -12.23 -9.07
C LEU A 205 0.13 -13.49 -9.67
N ASN A 206 1.02 -13.33 -10.65
CA ASN A 206 1.66 -14.42 -11.41
C ASN A 206 0.63 -15.35 -12.09
N ILE A 207 -0.37 -14.74 -12.72
CA ILE A 207 -1.46 -15.40 -13.47
C ILE A 207 -1.48 -14.91 -14.92
#